data_AF-A0A4V1A079-F1
#
_entry.id   AF-A0A4V1A079-F1
#
_cell.length_a   1.000
_cell.length_b   1.000
_cell.length_c   1.000
_cell.angle_alpha   90.00
_cell.angle_beta   90.00
_cell.angle_gamma   90.00
#
_symmetry.space_group_name_H-M   'P 1'
#
loop_
_entity.id
_entity.type
_entity.pdbx_description
1 polymer ?
#
loop_
_entity_poly.entity_id
_entity_poly.type
_entity_poly.pdbx_seq_one_letter_code
_entity_poly.pdbx_strand_id
1 'polypeptide(L)' 'MDRSRPRATALEAFSLTGRFGGLPNKRTLVFDQATGNLLATEEQLQGDTGKLGVRPYSVIAYTTVLTAERLR' A
#
# COMPACT_ATOMS: atom_id res chain seq x y z
N MET A 1 -8.87 28.08 -22.15
CA MET A 1 -8.59 27.55 -20.81
C MET A 1 -9.04 26.10 -20.81
N ASP A 2 -8.14 25.17 -21.10
CA ASP A 2 -8.45 23.75 -21.16
C ASP A 2 -8.47 23.18 -19.74
N ARG A 3 -9.66 22.81 -19.25
CA ARG A 3 -9.80 21.99 -18.05
C ARG A 3 -9.74 20.54 -18.48
N SER A 4 -8.53 20.08 -18.79
CA SER A 4 -8.25 18.68 -18.98
C SER A 4 -8.67 17.95 -17.69
N ARG A 5 -9.70 17.09 -17.82
CA ARG A 5 -10.16 16.24 -16.71
C ARG A 5 -8.95 15.44 -16.22
N PRO A 6 -8.75 15.28 -14.89
CA PRO A 6 -7.68 14.43 -14.39
C PRO A 6 -7.86 13.05 -15.05
N ARG A 7 -6.81 12.59 -15.73
CA ARG A 7 -6.78 11.24 -16.30
C ARG A 7 -7.10 10.31 -15.13
N ALA A 8 -8.15 9.50 -15.22
CA ALA A 8 -8.40 8.47 -14.23
C ALA A 8 -7.16 7.58 -14.21
N THR A 9 -6.36 7.69 -13.15
CA THR A 9 -5.17 6.87 -12.98
C THR A 9 -5.66 5.44 -12.84
N ALA A 10 -5.29 4.58 -13.79
CA ALA A 10 -5.57 3.17 -13.67
C ALA A 10 -4.67 2.63 -12.54
N LEU A 11 -5.29 2.15 -11.47
CA LEU A 11 -4.60 1.71 -10.25
C LEU A 11 -4.45 0.21 -10.27
N GLU A 12 -3.26 -0.28 -9.90
CA GLU A 12 -3.02 -1.70 -9.70
C GLU A 12 -2.54 -1.95 -8.28
N ALA A 13 -3.17 -2.91 -7.62
CA ALA A 13 -2.85 -3.29 -6.25
C ALA A 13 -2.29 -4.71 -6.24
N PHE A 14 -1.11 -4.87 -5.64
CA PHE A 14 -0.48 -6.16 -5.43
C PHE A 14 -0.38 -6.46 -3.93
N SER A 15 -0.73 -7.68 -3.53
CA SER A 15 -0.74 -8.10 -2.13
C SER A 15 0.25 -9.22 -1.87
N LEU A 16 1.06 -9.06 -0.83
CA LEU A 16 1.95 -10.07 -0.29
C LEU A 16 1.48 -10.47 1.09
N THR A 17 1.33 -11.76 1.35
CA THR A 17 1.07 -12.28 2.70
C THR A 17 2.35 -12.92 3.24
N GLY A 18 2.73 -12.60 4.46
CA GLY A 18 3.97 -13.07 5.06
C GLY A 18 4.06 -12.77 6.55
N ARG A 19 5.30 -12.74 7.05
CA ARG A 19 5.64 -12.30 8.42
C ARG A 19 6.62 -11.13 8.38
N PHE A 20 6.20 -10.02 7.80
CA PHE A 20 7.05 -8.85 7.69
C PHE A 20 7.11 -8.12 9.05
N GLY A 21 8.27 -7.99 9.68
CA GLY A 21 8.35 -7.44 11.04
C GLY A 21 7.95 -8.43 12.15
N GLY A 22 7.92 -9.74 11.84
CA GLY A 22 7.76 -10.82 12.82
C GLY A 22 6.32 -11.30 13.05
N LEU A 23 5.33 -10.43 12.84
CA LEU A 23 3.92 -10.79 12.94
C LEU A 23 3.34 -11.18 11.56
N PRO A 24 2.39 -12.12 11.50
CA PRO A 24 1.66 -12.41 10.27
C PRO A 24 0.93 -11.18 9.75
N ASN A 25 1.21 -10.77 8.52
CA ASN A 25 0.60 -9.60 7.90
C ASN A 25 0.40 -9.78 6.40
N LYS A 26 -0.49 -8.94 5.86
CA LYS A 26 -0.68 -8.70 4.44
C LYS A 26 -0.18 -7.30 4.14
N ARG A 27 0.73 -7.17 3.19
CA ARG A 27 1.18 -5.89 2.63
C ARG A 27 0.56 -5.68 1.27
N THR A 28 -0.16 -4.59 1.10
CA THR A 28 -0.72 -4.17 -0.19
C THR A 28 0.11 -3.01 -0.71
N LEU A 29 0.61 -3.12 -1.94
CA LEU A 29 1.30 -2.04 -2.66
C LEU A 29 0.38 -1.57 -3.79
N VAL A 30 0.19 -0.26 -3.90
CA VAL A 30 -0.66 0.36 -4.93
C VAL A 30 0.21 1.15 -5.88
N PHE A 31 0.14 0.85 -7.16
CA PHE A 31 0.90 1.49 -8.22
C PHE A 31 0.01 2.25 -9.19
N ASP A 32 0.54 3.33 -9.76
CA ASP A 32 0.04 3.90 -11.00
C ASP A 32 0.45 2.98 -12.16
N GLN A 33 -0.51 2.36 -12.83
CA GLN A 33 -0.23 1.44 -13.94
C GLN A 33 0.47 2.12 -15.12
N ALA A 34 0.22 3.41 -15.35
CA ALA A 34 0.77 4.11 -16.50
C ALA A 34 2.27 4.41 -16.31
N THR A 35 2.68 4.67 -15.08
CA THR A 35 4.06 5.10 -14.77
C THR A 35 4.88 4.03 -14.04
N GLY A 36 4.23 3.05 -13.43
CA GLY A 36 4.83 2.08 -12.51
C GLY A 36 5.22 2.70 -11.16
N ASN A 37 4.82 3.94 -10.88
CA ASN A 37 5.16 4.61 -9.63
C ASN A 37 4.36 4.04 -8.47
N LEU A 38 5.02 3.80 -7.34
CA LEU A 38 4.36 3.45 -6.10
C LEU A 38 3.59 4.66 -5.57
N LEU A 39 2.30 4.47 -5.31
CA LEU A 39 1.39 5.51 -4.81
C LEU A 39 1.11 5.35 -3.33
N ALA A 40 0.93 4.11 -2.86
CA ALA A 40 0.63 3.83 -1.48
C ALA A 40 1.05 2.43 -1.05
N THR A 41 1.24 2.26 0.25
CA THR A 41 1.37 0.96 0.89
C THR A 41 0.41 0.85 2.07
N GLU A 42 -0.11 -0.34 2.28
CA GLU A 42 -0.92 -0.70 3.46
C GLU A 42 -0.31 -1.94 4.09
N GLU A 43 -0.23 -1.95 5.42
CA GLU A 43 0.10 -3.13 6.20
C GLU A 43 -1.05 -3.47 7.14
N GLN A 44 -1.58 -4.68 6.97
CA GLN A 44 -2.66 -5.23 7.77
C GLN A 44 -2.16 -6.47 8.50
N LEU A 45 -2.32 -6.51 9.82
CA LEU A 45 -2.09 -7.75 10.56
C LEU A 45 -3.07 -8.83 10.11
N GLN A 46 -2.72 -10.08 10.35
CA GLN A 46 -3.62 -11.22 10.20
C GLN A 46 -4.08 -11.69 11.60
N GLY A 47 -4.43 -12.98 11.73
CA GLY A 47 -5.03 -13.54 12.94
C GLY A 47 -4.27 -13.25 14.25
N ASP A 48 -2.98 -13.58 14.31
CA ASP A 48 -2.14 -13.31 15.48
C ASP A 48 -1.58 -11.88 15.43
N THR A 49 -2.04 -11.05 16.37
CA THR A 49 -1.65 -9.64 16.49
C THR A 49 -0.51 -9.42 17.49
N GLY A 50 -0.05 -10.48 18.16
CA GLY A 50 0.94 -10.40 19.23
C GLY A 50 0.61 -9.34 20.28
N LYS A 51 1.63 -8.60 20.72
CA LYS A 51 1.52 -7.59 21.78
C LYS A 51 0.96 -6.24 21.32
N LEU A 52 0.62 -6.07 20.04
CA LEU A 52 0.06 -4.80 19.55
C LEU A 52 -1.34 -4.52 20.11
N GLY A 53 -2.06 -5.56 20.59
CA GLY A 53 -3.34 -5.39 21.28
C GLY A 53 -4.46 -4.84 20.41
N VAL A 54 -4.33 -4.91 19.08
CA VAL A 54 -5.36 -4.51 18.10
C VAL A 54 -6.24 -5.70 17.73
N ARG A 55 -7.35 -5.46 17.03
CA ARG A 55 -8.20 -6.54 16.53
C ARG A 55 -7.48 -7.31 15.40
N PRO A 56 -7.68 -8.63 15.26
CA PRO A 56 -7.25 -9.36 14.06
C PRO A 56 -7.73 -8.67 12.79
N TYR A 57 -6.92 -8.71 11.73
CA TYR A 57 -7.19 -8.03 10.46
C TYR A 57 -7.23 -6.50 10.52
N SER A 58 -6.72 -5.87 11.59
CA SER A 58 -6.57 -4.41 11.63
C SER A 58 -5.44 -3.93 10.72
N VAL A 59 -5.69 -2.83 10.01
CA VAL A 59 -4.64 -2.05 9.35
C VAL A 59 -3.81 -1.35 10.42
N ILE A 60 -2.50 -1.57 10.39
CA ILE A 60 -1.55 -1.00 11.37
C ILE A 60 -0.59 0.03 10.76
N ALA A 61 -0.52 0.11 9.43
CA ALA A 61 0.16 1.18 8.73
C ALA A 61 -0.50 1.46 7.38
N TYR A 62 -0.57 2.74 7.02
CA TYR A 62 -0.99 3.20 5.70
C TYR A 62 -0.14 4.41 5.33
N THR A 63 0.59 4.31 4.22
CA THR A 63 1.51 5.36 3.75
C THR A 63 1.17 5.73 2.32
N THR A 64 0.95 7.02 2.06
CA THR A 64 0.83 7.58 0.70
C THR A 64 2.13 8.27 0.31
N VAL A 65 2.57 8.05 -0.92
CA VAL A 65 3.80 8.62 -1.45
C VAL A 65 3.46 9.85 -2.29
N LEU A 66 3.99 11.02 -1.92
CA LEU A 66 3.80 12.26 -2.70
C LEU A 66 4.65 12.29 -3.97
N THR A 67 5.87 11.75 -3.88
CA THR A 67 6.81 11.63 -4.99
C THR A 67 7.56 10.32 -4.86
N ALA A 68 7.46 9.45 -5.87
CA ALA A 68 8.27 8.25 -5.96
C ALA A 68 9.47 8.56 -6.85
N GLU A 69 10.64 8.80 -6.25
CA GLU A 69 11.87 8.97 -7.03
C GLU A 69 12.29 7.62 -7.63
N ARG A 70 12.67 7.66 -8.90
CA ARG A 70 13.25 6.50 -9.59
C ARG A 70 14.73 6.77 -9.77
N LEU A 71 15.56 6.01 -9.04
CA LEU A 71 16.99 5.95 -9.33
C LEU A 71 17.14 5.43 -10.77
N ARG A 72 17.81 6.21 -11.61
CA ARG A 72 18.14 5.88 -13.00
C ARG A 72 19.50 5.20 -13.08
#